data_AF-A0A958S355-F1
#
_entry.id   AF-A0A958S355-F1
#
_cell.length_a   1.000
_cell.length_b   1.000
_cell.length_c   1.000
_cell.angle_alpha   90.00
_cell.angle_beta   90.00
_cell.angle_gamma   90.00
#
_symmetry.space_group_name_H-M   'P 1'
#
loop_
_entity.id
_entity.type
_entity.pdbx_description
1 polymer ?
#
loop_
_entity_poly.entity_id
_entity_poly.type
_entity_poly.pdbx_seq_one_letter_code
_entity_poly.pdbx_strand_id
1 'polypeptide(L)'
;TAYKEAAKEALTNATIIERTVDDFYRIEFGYEIMSDVMNFIKQHQLEVVNQTLEEKGIIEFRIRQRDAETIVEQLESIDGLQISFLGRK
;
A
#
# COMPACT_ATOMS: atom_id res chain seq x y z
N THR A 1 4.67 -22.15 -13.78
CA THR A 1 3.76 -21.80 -12.67
C THR A 1 4.55 -21.79 -11.37
N ALA A 2 4.98 -20.64 -10.85
CA ALA A 2 5.50 -20.48 -9.46
C ALA A 2 6.09 -19.07 -9.18
N TYR A 3 5.33 -17.98 -9.35
CA TYR A 3 5.76 -16.67 -8.82
C TYR A 3 4.61 -15.78 -8.31
N LYS A 4 3.37 -16.29 -8.24
CA LYS A 4 2.19 -15.52 -7.76
C LYS A 4 1.73 -15.97 -6.37
N GLU A 5 2.67 -16.26 -5.48
CA GLU A 5 2.40 -16.53 -4.06
C GLU A 5 3.34 -15.70 -3.19
N ALA A 6 3.20 -14.38 -3.28
CA ALA A 6 3.69 -13.42 -2.29
C ALA A 6 2.59 -12.36 -2.21
N ALA A 7 1.94 -12.06 -1.08
CA ALA A 7 2.19 -12.41 0.30
C ALA A 7 0.83 -12.43 1.01
N LYS A 8 0.19 -13.59 1.11
CA LYS A 8 -1.16 -13.72 1.69
C LYS A 8 -1.17 -13.91 3.21
N GLU A 9 -0.08 -13.60 3.91
CA GLU A 9 0.03 -13.85 5.35
C GLU A 9 0.86 -12.75 6.04
N ALA A 10 0.22 -11.63 6.37
CA ALA A 10 0.81 -10.64 7.27
C ALA A 10 -0.18 -9.92 8.19
N LEU A 11 -1.48 -10.22 8.14
CA LEU A 11 -2.49 -9.50 8.94
C LEU A 11 -3.06 -10.25 10.14
N THR A 12 -2.44 -11.33 10.60
CA THR A 12 -3.01 -12.17 11.67
C THR A 12 -2.46 -11.87 13.06
N ASN A 13 -2.12 -10.62 13.43
CA ASN A 13 -1.73 -10.27 14.81
C ASN A 13 -1.68 -8.76 15.14
N ALA A 14 -2.51 -7.89 14.55
CA ALA A 14 -2.52 -6.47 14.91
C ALA A 14 -3.43 -6.21 16.12
N THR A 15 -2.89 -6.40 17.32
CA THR A 15 -3.51 -6.01 18.59
C THR A 15 -3.95 -4.54 18.52
N ILE A 16 -5.27 -4.34 18.57
CA ILE A 16 -5.95 -3.05 18.59
C ILE A 16 -5.53 -2.30 19.84
N ILE A 17 -4.52 -1.45 19.74
CA ILE A 17 -4.18 -0.46 20.77
C ILE A 17 -4.31 0.91 20.12
N GLU A 18 -5.38 1.61 20.49
CA GLU A 18 -5.75 2.96 20.08
C GLU A 18 -4.69 3.99 20.49
N ARG A 19 -3.57 3.99 19.78
CA ARG A 19 -2.63 5.10 19.71
C ARG A 19 -2.71 5.61 18.27
N THR A 20 -2.63 6.91 18.06
CA THR A 20 -2.56 7.50 16.71
C THR A 20 -1.23 7.10 16.08
N VAL A 21 -1.15 5.88 15.57
CA VAL A 21 0.05 5.33 14.95
C VAL A 21 -0.18 5.28 13.45
N ASP A 22 0.78 5.85 12.72
CA ASP A 22 0.78 5.88 11.27
C ASP A 22 1.56 4.65 10.77
N ASP A 23 0.93 3.87 9.91
CA ASP A 23 1.57 2.77 9.20
C ASP A 23 2.06 3.28 7.84
N PHE A 24 3.30 2.93 7.50
CA PHE A 24 3.97 3.33 6.27
C PHE A 24 3.99 2.15 5.32
N TYR A 25 3.51 2.39 4.11
CA TYR A 25 3.48 1.41 3.04
C TYR A 25 4.20 1.94 1.82
N ARG A 26 4.76 1.02 1.05
CA ARG A 26 5.30 1.23 -0.28
C ARG A 26 4.46 0.44 -1.26
N ILE A 27 4.08 1.07 -2.36
CA ILE A 27 3.52 0.40 -3.52
C ILE A 27 4.46 0.55 -4.71
N GLU A 28 4.62 -0.54 -5.46
CA GLU A 28 5.37 -0.60 -6.69
C GLU A 28 4.43 -1.05 -7.81
N PHE A 29 4.43 -0.33 -8.92
CA PHE A 29 3.52 -0.56 -10.03
C PHE A 29 4.16 -0.21 -11.37
N GLY A 30 3.66 -0.86 -12.43
CA GLY A 30 4.00 -0.49 -13.80
C GLY A 30 3.22 0.74 -14.27
N TYR A 31 3.73 1.45 -15.28
CA TYR A 31 3.07 2.63 -15.85
C TYR A 31 1.67 2.33 -16.44
N GLU A 32 1.38 1.07 -16.77
CA GLU A 32 0.08 0.62 -17.29
C GLU A 32 -1.08 0.91 -16.33
N ILE A 33 -0.84 0.82 -15.01
CA ILE A 33 -1.85 1.05 -13.98
C ILE A 33 -1.65 2.36 -13.21
N MET A 34 -0.73 3.23 -13.68
CA MET A 34 -0.41 4.48 -12.99
C MET A 34 -1.66 5.37 -12.79
N SER A 35 -2.54 5.45 -13.79
CA SER A 35 -3.77 6.22 -13.69
C SER A 35 -4.69 5.72 -12.57
N ASP A 36 -4.82 4.39 -12.43
CA ASP A 36 -5.65 3.76 -11.41
C ASP A 36 -5.06 3.98 -10.02
N VAL A 37 -3.75 3.80 -9.87
CA VAL A 37 -3.03 4.03 -8.62
C VAL A 37 -3.14 5.50 -8.18
N MET A 38 -2.90 6.43 -9.08
CA MET A 38 -3.00 7.86 -8.77
C MET A 38 -4.43 8.29 -8.45
N ASN A 39 -5.43 7.69 -9.10
CA ASN A 39 -6.83 7.94 -8.77
C ASN A 39 -7.18 7.38 -7.38
N PHE A 40 -6.73 6.15 -7.08
CA PHE A 40 -6.92 5.52 -5.78
C PHE A 40 -6.34 6.38 -4.64
N ILE A 41 -5.10 6.83 -4.77
CA ILE A 41 -4.44 7.72 -3.79
C ILE A 41 -5.28 8.98 -3.54
N LYS A 42 -5.82 9.60 -4.60
CA LYS A 42 -6.64 10.82 -4.49
C LYS A 42 -8.00 10.54 -3.85
N GLN A 43 -8.67 9.46 -4.23
CA GLN A 43 -9.98 9.07 -3.69
C GLN A 43 -9.91 8.78 -2.20
N HIS A 44 -8.86 8.09 -1.77
CA HIS A 44 -8.63 7.73 -0.38
C HIS A 44 -7.84 8.79 0.41
N GLN A 45 -7.48 9.90 -0.24
CA GLN A 45 -6.69 11.00 0.33
C GLN A 45 -5.44 10.49 1.07
N LEU A 46 -4.74 9.51 0.48
CA LEU A 46 -3.56 8.92 1.09
C LEU A 46 -2.44 9.96 1.16
N GLU A 47 -1.77 10.01 2.30
CA GLU A 47 -0.67 10.93 2.50
C GLU A 47 0.62 10.33 1.93
N VAL A 48 0.93 10.70 0.68
CA VAL A 48 2.16 10.30 0.00
C VAL A 48 3.36 10.96 0.69
N VAL A 49 4.28 10.14 1.19
CA VAL A 49 5.54 10.58 1.83
C VAL A 49 6.71 10.58 0.87
N ASN A 50 6.67 9.71 -0.15
CA ASN A 50 7.70 9.65 -1.19
C ASN A 50 7.08 9.14 -2.49
N GLN A 51 7.59 9.61 -3.62
CA GLN A 51 7.24 9.08 -4.94
C GLN A 51 8.47 9.06 -5.84
N THR A 52 8.67 7.95 -6.53
CA THR A 52 9.78 7.74 -7.47
C THR A 52 9.20 7.17 -8.76
N LEU A 53 9.43 7.87 -9.87
CA LEU A 53 8.91 7.50 -11.19
C LEU A 53 10.10 7.39 -12.15
N GLU A 54 10.80 6.25 -12.09
CA GLU A 54 11.94 5.93 -12.94
C GLU A 54 11.58 4.79 -13.91
N GLU A 55 12.13 3.60 -13.73
CA GLU A 55 11.75 2.42 -14.54
C GLU A 55 10.38 1.86 -14.15
N LYS A 56 9.98 2.05 -12.89
CA LYS A 56 8.68 1.70 -12.33
C LYS A 56 8.17 2.85 -11.47
N GLY A 57 6.86 2.88 -11.25
CA GLY A 57 6.24 3.77 -10.29
C GLY A 57 6.37 3.19 -8.89
N ILE A 58 7.01 3.92 -8.00
CA ILE A 58 7.10 3.60 -6.57
C ILE A 58 6.46 4.76 -5.82
N ILE A 59 5.51 4.45 -4.95
CA ILE A 59 4.88 5.43 -4.07
C ILE A 59 4.94 4.90 -2.65
N GLU A 60 5.45 5.72 -1.74
CA GLU A 60 5.41 5.46 -0.31
C GLU A 60 4.40 6.41 0.30
N PHE A 61 3.48 5.88 1.08
CA PHE A 61 2.45 6.65 1.75
C PHE A 61 2.32 6.23 3.20
N ARG A 62 1.76 7.13 4.01
CA ARG A 62 1.34 6.82 5.36
C ARG A 62 -0.17 6.80 5.45
N ILE A 63 -0.67 5.93 6.32
CA ILE A 63 -2.09 5.83 6.62
C ILE A 63 -2.26 5.49 8.11
N ARG A 64 -3.37 5.94 8.70
CA ARG A 64 -3.72 5.58 10.06
C ARG A 64 -3.95 4.08 10.14
N GLN A 65 -3.40 3.41 11.15
CA GLN A 65 -3.53 1.96 11.35
C GLN A 65 -4.99 1.47 11.24
N ARG A 66 -5.95 2.23 11.76
CA ARG A 66 -7.38 1.89 11.70
C ARG A 66 -7.97 1.84 10.29
N ASP A 67 -7.38 2.56 9.34
CA ASP A 67 -7.82 2.63 7.96
C ASP A 67 -6.91 1.78 7.04
N ALA A 68 -5.77 1.30 7.57
CA ALA A 68 -4.75 0.55 6.83
C ALA A 68 -5.28 -0.78 6.27
N GLU A 69 -6.01 -1.57 7.08
CA GLU A 69 -6.54 -2.88 6.68
C GLU A 69 -7.39 -2.79 5.41
N THR A 70 -8.37 -1.88 5.39
CA THR A 70 -9.25 -1.68 4.22
C THR A 70 -8.49 -1.20 2.99
N ILE A 71 -7.50 -0.31 3.16
CA ILE A 71 -6.73 0.22 2.03
C ILE A 71 -5.78 -0.83 1.46
N VAL A 72 -5.13 -1.63 2.31
CA VAL A 72 -4.25 -2.72 1.90
C VAL A 72 -5.04 -3.74 1.10
N GLU A 73 -6.21 -4.19 1.58
CA GLU A 73 -7.06 -5.14 0.86
C GLU A 73 -7.48 -4.63 -0.52
N GLN A 74 -7.82 -3.35 -0.64
CA GLN A 74 -8.18 -2.74 -1.92
C GLN A 74 -6.98 -2.64 -2.86
N LEU A 75 -5.81 -2.27 -2.36
CA LEU A 75 -4.58 -2.21 -3.16
C LEU A 75 -4.13 -3.60 -3.64
N GLU A 76 -4.26 -4.62 -2.78
CA GLU A 76 -3.97 -6.02 -3.15
C GLU A 76 -4.92 -6.56 -4.24
N SER A 77 -6.11 -5.98 -4.37
CA SER A 77 -7.05 -6.32 -5.45
C SER A 77 -6.68 -5.74 -6.83
N ILE A 78 -5.72 -4.80 -6.87
CA ILE A 78 -5.26 -4.19 -8.12
C ILE A 78 -4.18 -5.08 -8.74
N ASP A 79 -4.54 -5.72 -9.86
CA ASP A 79 -3.60 -6.52 -10.64
C ASP A 79 -2.42 -5.67 -11.14
N GLY A 80 -1.19 -6.14 -10.89
CA GLY A 80 0.03 -5.46 -11.32
C GLY A 80 0.59 -4.42 -10.33
N LEU A 81 -0.05 -4.26 -9.18
CA LEU A 81 0.46 -3.51 -8.04
C LEU A 81 1.08 -4.46 -7.01
N GLN A 82 2.18 -4.04 -6.38
CA GLN A 82 2.84 -4.75 -5.29
C GLN A 82 2.89 -3.83 -4.08
N ILE A 83 2.34 -4.25 -2.95
CA ILE A 83 2.37 -3.49 -1.70
C ILE A 83 3.38 -4.10 -0.72
N SER A 84 4.06 -3.26 0.05
CA SER A 84 5.06 -3.64 1.05
C SER A 84 4.94 -2.74 2.29
N PHE A 85 4.92 -3.34 3.48
CA PHE A 85 4.91 -2.60 4.73
C PHE A 85 6.32 -2.15 5.09
N LEU A 86 6.51 -0.84 5.26
CA LEU A 86 7.80 -0.23 5.61
C LEU A 86 8.03 -0.12 7.12
N GLY A 87 6.95 -0.06 7.89
CA GLY A 87 7.01 0.05 9.34
C GLY A 87 5.94 0.97 9.91
N ARG A 88 5.98 1.11 11.23
CA ARG A 88 5.00 1.85 12.03
C ARG A 88 5.72 2.97 12.77
N LYS A 89 5.19 4.20 12.74
CA LYS A 89 5.72 5.33 13.54
C LYS A 89 4.63 6.09 14.27
#